data_AF-A0A6J4PMW6-F1
#
_entry.id   AF-A0A6J4PMW6-F1
#
_cell.length_a   1.000
_cell.length_b   1.000
_cell.length_c   1.000
_cell.angle_alpha   90.00
_cell.angle_beta   90.00
_cell.angle_gamma   90.00
#
_symmetry.space_group_name_H-M   'P 1'
#
loop_
_entity.id
_entity.type
_entity.pdbx_description
1 polymer ?
#
loop_
_entity_poly.entity_id
_entity_poly.type
_entity_poly.pdbx_seq_one_letter_code
_entity_poly.pdbx_strand_id
1 'polypeptide(L)'
;KGRVTSELRKIFRPELLNRIDEIIVFHKLEREQMREIIEVQVKRFRKQLAEREVTVEFTTEALDKLAEEGYDPAFGARPLRRVLQRMIEDPMSEMILKGEIPNGSKVTVEPNDKSSDDIAEDESIVDIKVSQPKEIVKAE
;
A
#
# COMPACT_ATOMS: atom_id res chain seq x y z
N LYS A 1 -28.54 4.19 -1.48
CA LYS A 1 -28.98 4.73 -0.17
C LYS A 1 -30.25 4.04 0.34
N GLY A 2 -31.39 4.09 -0.39
CA GLY A 2 -32.68 3.56 0.09
C GLY A 2 -32.71 2.10 0.58
N ARG A 3 -31.98 1.18 -0.08
CA ARG A 3 -31.96 -0.26 0.26
C ARG A 3 -31.30 -0.58 1.61
N VAL A 4 -30.25 0.15 2.01
CA VAL A 4 -29.56 -0.08 3.30
C VAL A 4 -30.37 0.48 4.46
N THR A 5 -30.94 1.68 4.29
CA THR A 5 -31.82 2.30 5.28
C THR A 5 -33.11 1.53 5.49
N SER A 6 -33.65 0.86 4.46
CA SER A 6 -34.83 0.01 4.60
C SER A 6 -34.54 -1.27 5.38
N GLU A 7 -33.35 -1.87 5.21
CA GLU A 7 -32.94 -3.05 5.99
C GLU A 7 -32.68 -2.69 7.47
N LEU A 8 -32.08 -1.52 7.73
CA LEU A 8 -31.87 -1.00 9.09
C LEU A 8 -33.19 -0.88 9.87
N ARG A 9 -34.26 -0.40 9.23
CA ARG A 9 -35.60 -0.27 9.83
C ARG A 9 -36.30 -1.61 10.10
N LYS A 10 -35.89 -2.69 9.43
CA LYS A 10 -36.41 -4.05 9.69
C LYS A 10 -35.70 -4.70 10.88
N ILE A 11 -34.43 -4.41 11.08
CA ILE A 11 -33.58 -5.02 12.11
C ILE A 11 -33.67 -4.26 13.45
N PHE A 12 -33.69 -2.93 13.41
CA PHE A 12 -33.65 -2.09 14.60
C PHE A 12 -35.00 -1.43 14.89
N ARG A 13 -35.33 -1.32 16.17
CA ARG A 13 -36.56 -0.62 16.62
C ARG A 13 -36.47 0.88 16.31
N PRO A 14 -37.60 1.52 15.95
CA PRO A 14 -37.63 2.95 15.63
C PRO A 14 -37.18 3.83 16.81
N GLU A 15 -37.38 3.40 18.05
CA GLU A 15 -36.90 4.11 19.26
C GLU A 15 -35.38 4.31 19.26
N LEU A 16 -34.62 3.31 18.80
CA LEU A 16 -33.17 3.40 18.70
C LEU A 16 -32.75 4.29 17.54
N LEU A 17 -33.41 4.15 16.38
CA LEU A 17 -33.10 4.96 15.20
C LEU A 17 -33.34 6.45 15.44
N ASN A 18 -34.34 6.78 16.27
CA ASN A 18 -34.62 8.15 16.67
C ASN A 18 -33.60 8.73 17.68
N ARG A 19 -32.67 7.92 18.21
CA ARG A 19 -31.55 8.36 19.07
C ARG A 19 -30.22 8.52 18.32
N ILE A 20 -30.21 8.27 17.02
CA ILE A 20 -29.02 8.45 16.19
C ILE A 20 -29.20 9.73 15.38
N ASP A 21 -28.29 10.68 15.56
CA ASP A 21 -28.35 11.99 14.90
C ASP A 21 -28.17 11.86 13.38
N GLU A 22 -27.23 11.03 12.93
CA GLU A 22 -26.94 10.82 11.52
C GLU A 22 -26.51 9.38 11.21
N ILE A 23 -26.98 8.86 10.06
CA ILE A 23 -26.55 7.56 9.53
C ILE A 23 -25.63 7.79 8.33
N ILE A 24 -24.35 7.50 8.51
CA ILE A 24 -23.33 7.60 7.45
C ILE A 24 -23.23 6.26 6.72
N VAL A 25 -23.47 6.27 5.40
CA VAL A 25 -23.32 5.09 4.55
C VAL A 25 -21.96 5.14 3.87
N PHE A 26 -21.10 4.17 4.19
CA PHE A 26 -19.83 4.00 3.50
C PHE A 26 -20.05 3.33 2.15
N HIS A 27 -19.44 3.91 1.11
CA HIS A 27 -19.39 3.34 -0.22
C HIS A 27 -18.15 2.46 -0.36
N LYS A 28 -18.16 1.56 -1.34
CA LYS A 28 -16.96 0.79 -1.70
C LYS A 28 -15.89 1.77 -2.20
N LEU A 29 -14.63 1.40 -1.97
CA LEU A 29 -13.51 2.17 -2.47
C LEU A 29 -13.34 1.93 -3.96
N GLU A 30 -13.20 3.01 -4.72
CA GLU A 30 -12.81 2.97 -6.12
C GLU A 30 -11.29 2.79 -6.25
N ARG A 31 -10.81 2.38 -7.43
CA ARG A 31 -9.37 2.11 -7.67
C ARG A 31 -8.50 3.34 -7.41
N GLU A 32 -8.98 4.52 -7.77
CA GLU A 32 -8.28 5.78 -7.54
C GLU A 32 -8.14 6.08 -6.05
N GLN A 33 -9.15 5.77 -5.24
CA GLN A 33 -9.11 5.95 -3.80
C GLN A 33 -8.15 4.94 -3.14
N MET A 34 -8.06 3.73 -3.68
CA MET A 34 -7.07 2.74 -3.24
C MET A 34 -5.64 3.23 -3.50
N ARG A 35 -5.42 3.88 -4.66
CA ARG A 35 -4.13 4.50 -5.00
C ARG A 35 -3.74 5.62 -4.03
N GLU A 36 -4.67 6.49 -3.66
CA GLU A 36 -4.40 7.52 -2.65
C GLU A 36 -4.03 6.91 -1.29
N ILE A 37 -4.70 5.83 -0.91
CA ILE A 37 -4.42 5.13 0.35
C ILE A 37 -3.02 4.49 0.33
N ILE A 38 -2.63 3.80 -0.75
CA ILE A 38 -1.28 3.20 -0.85
C ILE A 38 -0.21 4.30 -0.83
N GLU A 39 -0.45 5.44 -1.47
CA GLU A 39 0.49 6.57 -1.48
C GLU A 39 0.75 7.12 -0.07
N VAL A 40 -0.30 7.24 0.76
CA VAL A 40 -0.16 7.63 2.17
C VAL A 40 0.69 6.63 2.95
N GLN A 41 0.57 5.33 2.67
CA GLN A 41 1.37 4.30 3.33
C GLN A 41 2.83 4.34 2.87
N VAL A 42 3.06 4.41 1.57
CA VAL A 42 4.40 4.54 0.97
C VAL A 42 5.12 5.78 1.48
N LYS A 43 4.40 6.90 1.68
CA LYS A 43 4.98 8.11 2.29
C LYS A 43 5.50 7.87 3.71
N ARG A 44 4.81 7.06 4.50
CA ARG A 44 5.29 6.67 5.85
C ARG A 44 6.51 5.78 5.77
N PHE A 45 6.50 4.80 4.86
CA PHE A 45 7.63 3.91 4.62
C PHE A 45 8.88 4.66 4.16
N ARG A 46 8.74 5.57 3.18
CA ARG A 46 9.82 6.47 2.74
C ARG A 46 10.44 7.26 3.88
N LYS A 47 9.62 7.76 4.82
CA LYS A 47 10.12 8.50 5.98
C LYS A 47 10.98 7.62 6.89
N GLN A 48 10.56 6.37 7.13
CA GLN A 48 11.33 5.44 7.96
C GLN A 48 12.68 5.06 7.33
N LEU A 49 12.73 4.92 6.00
CA LEU A 49 13.97 4.60 5.29
C LEU A 49 14.91 5.80 5.14
N ALA A 50 14.36 7.01 5.07
CA ALA A 50 15.17 8.23 5.08
C ALA A 50 15.98 8.38 6.39
N GLU A 51 15.46 7.88 7.53
CA GLU A 51 16.22 7.83 8.80
C GLU A 51 17.45 6.90 8.73
N ARG A 52 17.49 6.00 7.73
CA ARG A 52 18.62 5.09 7.44
C ARG A 52 19.43 5.52 6.21
N GLU A 53 19.27 6.76 5.76
CA GLU A 53 19.91 7.30 4.55
C GLU A 53 19.54 6.55 3.26
N VAL A 54 18.43 5.81 3.24
CA VAL A 54 17.96 5.09 2.05
C VAL A 54 16.80 5.88 1.42
N THR A 55 16.95 6.21 0.13
CA THR A 55 15.88 6.86 -0.65
C THR A 55 15.10 5.80 -1.43
N VAL A 56 13.77 5.82 -1.37
CA VAL A 56 12.93 4.88 -2.14
C VAL A 56 11.97 5.62 -3.05
N GLU A 57 12.01 5.27 -4.33
CA GLU A 57 11.09 5.71 -5.36
C GLU A 57 10.22 4.54 -5.82
N PHE A 58 8.94 4.84 -6.04
CA PHE A 58 7.97 3.86 -6.55
C PHE A 58 7.46 4.43 -7.86
N THR A 59 7.45 3.62 -8.92
CA THR A 59 6.81 4.04 -10.17
C THR A 59 5.29 4.03 -10.01
N THR A 60 4.61 4.77 -10.88
CA THR A 60 3.15 4.85 -10.87
C THR A 60 2.50 3.49 -11.10
N GLU A 61 3.10 2.68 -11.98
CA GLU A 61 2.65 1.34 -12.31
C GLU A 61 2.83 0.37 -11.14
N ALA A 62 3.90 0.52 -10.35
CA ALA A 62 4.10 -0.27 -9.14
C ALA A 62 3.02 0.03 -8.07
N LEU A 63 2.63 1.30 -7.92
CA LEU A 63 1.57 1.69 -7.00
C LEU A 63 0.20 1.16 -7.45
N ASP A 64 -0.08 1.21 -8.75
CA ASP A 64 -1.32 0.68 -9.31
C ASP A 64 -1.41 -0.84 -9.11
N LYS A 65 -0.32 -1.57 -9.35
CA LYS A 65 -0.25 -3.03 -9.13
C LYS A 65 -0.45 -3.40 -7.65
N LEU A 66 0.16 -2.66 -6.73
CA LEU A 66 -0.04 -2.85 -5.28
C LEU A 66 -1.48 -2.55 -4.85
N ALA A 67 -2.12 -1.57 -5.47
CA ALA A 67 -3.51 -1.22 -5.19
C ALA A 67 -4.50 -2.29 -5.67
N GLU A 68 -4.23 -2.92 -6.81
CA GLU A 68 -5.02 -4.04 -7.34
C GLU A 68 -4.92 -5.27 -6.43
N GLU A 69 -3.72 -5.66 -6.02
CA GLU A 69 -3.49 -6.82 -5.14
C GLU A 69 -4.03 -6.63 -3.72
N GLY A 70 -4.00 -5.40 -3.21
CA GLY A 70 -4.54 -5.09 -1.90
C GLY A 70 -6.05 -4.83 -1.86
N TYR A 71 -6.74 -4.90 -3.00
CA TYR A 71 -8.17 -4.68 -3.09
C TYR A 71 -8.95 -5.97 -2.85
N ASP A 72 -9.68 -5.99 -1.72
CA ASP A 72 -10.65 -7.05 -1.44
C ASP A 72 -12.07 -6.45 -1.38
N PRO A 73 -13.03 -6.90 -2.23
CA PRO A 73 -14.39 -6.39 -2.22
C PRO A 73 -15.16 -6.57 -0.91
N ALA A 74 -14.78 -7.55 -0.08
CA ALA A 74 -15.38 -7.85 1.23
C ALA A 74 -14.66 -7.13 2.37
N PHE A 75 -13.34 -6.98 2.29
CA PHE A 75 -12.52 -6.38 3.36
C PHE A 75 -12.05 -4.94 3.07
N GLY A 76 -12.34 -4.39 1.89
CA GLY A 76 -11.91 -3.06 1.44
C GLY A 76 -10.40 -2.92 1.36
N ALA A 77 -9.87 -1.73 1.67
CA ALA A 77 -8.42 -1.47 1.70
C ALA A 77 -7.68 -2.07 2.92
N ARG A 78 -8.36 -2.85 3.78
CA ARG A 78 -7.73 -3.42 4.98
C ARG A 78 -6.53 -4.32 4.65
N PRO A 79 -6.57 -5.18 3.62
CA PRO A 79 -5.43 -6.02 3.24
C PRO A 79 -4.26 -5.21 2.64
N LEU A 80 -4.52 -4.03 2.10
CA LEU A 80 -3.53 -3.20 1.38
C LEU A 80 -2.25 -2.95 2.19
N ARG A 81 -2.37 -2.69 3.49
CA ARG A 81 -1.20 -2.53 4.37
C ARG A 81 -0.37 -3.80 4.49
N ARG A 82 -1.04 -4.95 4.58
CA ARG A 82 -0.39 -6.26 4.68
C ARG A 82 0.33 -6.61 3.37
N VAL A 83 -0.28 -6.29 2.24
CA VAL A 83 0.33 -6.45 0.92
C VAL A 83 1.59 -5.62 0.80
N LEU A 84 1.54 -4.33 1.14
CA LEU A 84 2.73 -3.46 1.14
C LEU A 84 3.83 -4.02 2.05
N GLN A 85 3.47 -4.46 3.25
CA GLN A 85 4.43 -5.02 4.20
C GLN A 85 5.11 -6.27 3.65
N ARG A 86 4.33 -7.28 3.24
CA ARG A 86 4.86 -8.56 2.76
C ARG A 86 5.65 -8.44 1.47
N MET A 87 5.17 -7.62 0.53
CA MET A 87 5.75 -7.55 -0.80
C MET A 87 6.88 -6.55 -0.92
N ILE A 88 6.94 -5.55 -0.03
CA ILE A 88 7.94 -4.48 -0.07
C ILE A 88 8.75 -4.40 1.21
N GLU A 89 8.12 -4.16 2.36
CA GLU A 89 8.84 -3.86 3.60
C GLU A 89 9.68 -5.04 4.07
N ASP A 90 9.13 -6.26 4.00
CA ASP A 90 9.80 -7.48 4.46
C ASP A 90 11.02 -7.80 3.54
N PRO A 91 10.90 -7.86 2.19
CA PRO A 91 12.05 -8.06 1.30
C PRO A 91 13.12 -6.97 1.44
N MET A 92 12.71 -5.70 1.52
CA MET A 92 13.63 -4.58 1.73
C MET A 92 14.41 -4.72 3.03
N SER A 93 13.73 -5.13 4.10
CA SER A 93 14.36 -5.35 5.40
C SER A 93 15.39 -6.46 5.34
N GLU A 94 15.08 -7.57 4.65
CA GLU A 94 16.05 -8.64 4.43
C GLU A 94 17.27 -8.18 3.62
N MET A 95 17.07 -7.45 2.53
CA MET A 95 18.16 -6.93 1.70
C MET A 95 19.07 -5.96 2.48
N ILE A 96 18.48 -5.12 3.35
CA ILE A 96 19.25 -4.26 4.26
C ILE A 96 20.06 -5.11 5.26
N LEU A 97 19.45 -6.14 5.85
CA LEU A 97 20.14 -7.03 6.80
C LEU A 97 21.27 -7.84 6.14
N LYS A 98 21.11 -8.24 4.88
CA LYS A 98 22.13 -8.91 4.06
C LYS A 98 23.24 -7.97 3.58
N GLY A 99 23.06 -6.65 3.74
CA GLY A 99 24.00 -5.63 3.29
C GLY A 99 23.94 -5.32 1.79
N GLU A 100 22.89 -5.76 1.10
CA GLU A 100 22.67 -5.51 -0.33
C GLU A 100 22.22 -4.07 -0.60
N ILE A 101 21.62 -3.42 0.40
CA ILE A 101 21.24 -1.99 0.39
C ILE A 101 22.13 -1.25 1.38
N PRO A 102 23.29 -0.74 0.97
CA PRO A 102 24.13 0.09 1.82
C PRO A 102 23.47 1.44 2.14
N ASN A 103 23.93 2.11 3.20
CA ASN A 103 23.49 3.47 3.52
C ASN A 103 23.78 4.44 2.37
N GLY A 104 22.91 5.41 2.14
CA GLY A 104 23.00 6.35 1.01
C GLY A 104 22.44 5.82 -0.31
N SER A 105 21.98 4.56 -0.36
CA SER A 105 21.41 3.95 -1.56
C SER A 105 20.10 4.59 -1.99
N LYS A 106 19.87 4.58 -3.30
CA LYS A 106 18.57 4.89 -3.89
C LYS A 106 17.96 3.61 -4.46
N VAL A 107 16.80 3.23 -3.95
CA VAL A 107 16.04 2.07 -4.39
C VAL A 107 14.86 2.52 -5.25
N THR A 108 14.70 1.90 -6.42
CA THR A 108 13.55 2.10 -7.29
C THR A 108 12.73 0.81 -7.33
N VAL A 109 11.44 0.94 -7.07
CA VAL A 109 10.46 -0.16 -7.11
C VAL A 109 9.66 -0.07 -8.40
N GLU A 110 9.73 -1.13 -9.21
CA GLU A 110 9.04 -1.26 -10.50
C GLU A 110 8.11 -2.48 -10.48
N PRO A 111 7.02 -2.50 -11.28
CA PRO A 111 6.19 -3.69 -11.40
C PRO A 111 6.99 -4.83 -12.06
N ASN A 112 6.86 -6.05 -11.52
CA ASN A 112 7.37 -7.25 -12.18
C ASN A 112 6.41 -7.66 -13.32
N ASP A 113 6.89 -8.36 -14.35
CA ASP A 113 6.07 -8.87 -15.46
C ASP A 113 5.17 -10.06 -15.07
N LYS A 114 5.29 -10.58 -13.84
CA LYS A 114 4.48 -11.71 -13.36
C LYS A 114 3.02 -11.31 -13.08
N SER A 115 2.08 -12.07 -13.64
CA SER A 115 0.64 -11.99 -13.39
C SER A 115 0.24 -12.63 -12.07
N SER A 116 -0.77 -12.06 -11.43
CA SER A 116 -1.35 -12.44 -10.14
C SER A 116 -1.78 -13.91 -9.99
N ASP A 117 -1.95 -14.62 -11.11
CA ASP A 117 -2.46 -16.01 -11.14
C ASP A 117 -1.41 -17.09 -10.84
N ASP A 118 -0.10 -16.77 -10.87
CA ASP A 118 1.00 -17.74 -10.71
C ASP A 118 1.85 -17.53 -9.44
N ILE A 119 1.43 -16.63 -8.56
CA ILE A 119 2.27 -16.15 -7.45
C ILE A 119 1.94 -16.98 -6.20
N ALA A 120 2.85 -17.88 -5.81
CA ALA A 120 2.84 -18.47 -4.47
C ALA A 120 2.88 -17.33 -3.43
N GLU A 121 2.23 -17.51 -2.27
CA GLU A 121 1.96 -16.45 -1.26
C GLU A 121 3.18 -15.59 -0.80
N ASP A 122 4.41 -15.95 -1.18
CA ASP A 122 5.68 -15.33 -0.79
C ASP A 122 6.52 -14.75 -1.97
N GLU A 123 6.05 -14.72 -3.22
CA GLU A 123 6.82 -14.14 -4.34
C GLU A 123 6.56 -12.62 -4.53
N SER A 124 7.64 -11.84 -4.70
CA SER A 124 7.55 -10.38 -4.87
C SER A 124 6.98 -9.99 -6.23
N ILE A 125 5.87 -9.26 -6.22
CA ILE A 125 5.16 -8.77 -7.41
C ILE A 125 5.83 -7.55 -8.04
N VAL A 126 6.82 -6.99 -7.36
CA VAL A 126 7.65 -5.87 -7.78
C VAL A 126 9.12 -6.27 -7.84
N ASP A 127 9.84 -5.60 -8.72
CA ASP A 127 11.29 -5.69 -8.79
C ASP A 127 11.91 -4.50 -8.03
N ILE A 128 12.84 -4.83 -7.14
CA ILE A 128 13.54 -3.86 -6.30
C ILE A 128 14.93 -3.63 -6.92
N LYS A 129 15.10 -2.48 -7.58
CA LYS A 129 16.38 -2.08 -8.17
C LYS A 129 17.13 -1.18 -7.22
N VAL A 130 18.26 -1.65 -6.72
CA VAL A 130 19.16 -0.85 -5.88
C VAL A 130 20.15 -0.12 -6.78
N SER A 131 20.15 1.22 -6.70
CA SER A 131 21.18 2.06 -7.30
C SER A 131 22.03 2.68 -6.20
N GLN A 132 23.35 2.55 -6.32
CA GLN A 132 24.27 3.29 -5.43
C GLN A 132 24.25 4.78 -5.80
N PRO A 133 24.42 5.68 -4.83
CA PRO A 133 24.52 7.10 -5.14
C PRO A 133 25.71 7.30 -6.08
N LYS A 134 25.49 8.04 -7.18
CA LYS A 134 26.60 8.73 -7.87
C LYS A 134 27.38 9.47 -6.79
N GLU A 135 28.68 9.25 -6.72
CA GLU A 135 29.60 10.11 -5.96
C GLU A 135 29.12 11.55 -6.08
N ILE A 136 28.76 12.15 -4.95
CA ILE A 136 28.74 13.60 -4.86
C ILE A 136 30.20 13.98 -5.02
N VAL A 137 30.62 14.23 -6.26
CA VAL A 137 31.89 14.84 -6.59
C VAL A 137 31.94 16.10 -5.74
N LYS A 138 32.80 16.09 -4.71
CA LYS A 138 33.19 17.30 -4.00
C LYS A 138 33.74 18.25 -5.06
N ALA A 139 32.94 19.23 -5.47
CA ALA A 139 33.47 20.38 -6.17
C ALA A 139 34.19 21.23 -5.10
N GLU A 140 35.49 21.40 -5.33
CA GLU A 140 36.43 22.25 -4.59
C GLU A 140 35.95 23.71 -4.45
#